data_AF-A0A933CFQ1-F1
#
_entry.id   AF-A0A933CFQ1-F1
#
_cell.length_a   1.000
_cell.length_b   1.000
_cell.length_c   1.000
_cell.angle_alpha   90.00
_cell.angle_beta   90.00
_cell.angle_gamma   90.00
#
_symmetry.space_group_name_H-M   'P 1'
#
loop_
_entity.id
_entity.type
_entity.pdbx_description
1 polymer ?
#
loop_
_entity_poly.entity_id
_entity_poly.type
_entity_poly.pdbx_seq_one_letter_code
_entity_poly.pdbx_strand_id
1 'polypeptide(L)'
;MATAVQDWDGGLEALEPPQREAAFFYGLFLRGHSLEELRRDIAVSGEVVTRWQRLWGHEPHLRRRCEHMLRYRHQVLAIFNTLVSLEIALSHWRQ
;
A
#
# COMPACT_ATOMS: atom_id res chain seq x y z
N MET A 1 9.87 15.49 -21.94
CA MET A 1 10.48 15.40 -20.61
C MET A 1 9.96 14.13 -19.95
N ALA A 2 10.77 13.07 -19.95
CA ALA A 2 10.36 11.72 -19.52
C ALA A 2 11.57 10.98 -18.92
N THR A 3 12.25 11.58 -17.94
CA THR A 3 13.54 11.07 -17.42
C THR A 3 13.56 10.83 -15.92
N ALA A 4 12.47 11.08 -15.19
CA ALA A 4 12.44 10.87 -13.73
C ALA A 4 11.74 9.56 -13.30
N VAL A 5 11.09 8.84 -14.22
CA VAL A 5 10.35 7.60 -13.89
C VAL A 5 11.26 6.36 -13.93
N GLN A 6 12.28 6.35 -14.80
CA GLN A 6 13.14 5.17 -15.04
C GLN A 6 14.14 4.88 -13.90
N ASP A 7 14.51 5.88 -13.10
CA ASP A 7 15.55 5.70 -12.06
C ASP A 7 15.02 4.98 -10.81
N TRP A 8 13.70 4.86 -10.66
CA TRP A 8 13.06 4.17 -9.53
C TRP A 8 12.96 2.66 -9.75
N ASP A 9 12.90 2.18 -10.99
CA ASP A 9 12.65 0.77 -11.30
C ASP A 9 13.75 -0.14 -10.74
N GLY A 10 15.02 0.25 -10.87
CA GLY A 10 16.16 -0.55 -10.37
C GLY A 10 16.24 -0.64 -8.84
N GLY A 11 15.80 0.39 -8.12
CA GLY A 11 15.75 0.39 -6.64
C GLY A 11 14.54 -0.36 -6.09
N LEU A 12 13.42 -0.32 -6.81
CA LEU A 12 12.18 -1.02 -6.44
C LEU A 12 12.33 -2.54 -6.57
N GLU A 13 13.07 -3.04 -7.57
CA GLU A 13 13.32 -4.48 -7.77
C GLU A 13 14.03 -5.15 -6.58
N ALA A 14 14.86 -4.40 -5.85
CA ALA A 14 15.57 -4.90 -4.66
C ALA A 14 14.70 -4.98 -3.39
N LEU A 15 13.51 -4.36 -3.40
CA LEU A 15 12.61 -4.36 -2.26
C LEU A 15 11.73 -5.62 -2.22
N GLU A 16 11.50 -6.13 -1.01
CA GLU A 16 10.47 -7.14 -0.77
C GLU A 16 9.09 -6.63 -1.24
N PRO A 17 8.18 -7.52 -1.69
CA PRO A 17 6.97 -7.11 -2.41
C PRO A 17 6.08 -6.06 -1.69
N PRO A 18 5.77 -6.18 -0.38
CA PRO A 18 4.99 -5.14 0.31
C PRO A 18 5.68 -3.78 0.37
N GLN A 19 7.01 -3.76 0.55
CA GLN A 19 7.83 -2.56 0.61
C GLN A 19 7.88 -1.88 -0.75
N ARG A 20 8.05 -2.66 -1.83
CA ARG A 20 8.03 -2.15 -3.20
C ARG A 20 6.70 -1.47 -3.52
N GLU A 21 5.58 -2.12 -3.17
CA GLU A 21 4.26 -1.55 -3.41
C GLU A 21 3.99 -0.31 -2.55
N ALA A 22 4.40 -0.32 -1.28
CA ALA A 22 4.30 0.86 -0.43
C ALA A 22 5.15 2.04 -0.96
N ALA A 23 6.35 1.76 -1.47
CA ALA A 23 7.21 2.75 -2.10
C ALA A 23 6.58 3.31 -3.38
N PHE A 24 5.88 2.49 -4.18
CA PHE A 24 5.11 2.95 -5.34
C PHE A 24 4.02 3.95 -4.93
N PHE A 25 3.19 3.61 -3.94
CA PHE A 25 2.14 4.51 -3.43
C PHE A 25 2.72 5.77 -2.78
N TYR A 26 3.85 5.64 -2.08
CA TYR A 26 4.58 6.77 -1.51
C TYR A 26 5.08 7.73 -2.60
N GLY A 27 5.57 7.20 -3.73
CA GLY A 27 5.90 8.02 -4.89
C GLY A 27 4.70 8.79 -5.45
N LEU A 28 3.49 8.22 -5.43
CA LEU A 28 2.27 8.94 -5.79
C LEU A 28 1.94 10.05 -4.79
N PHE A 29 2.05 9.78 -3.49
CA PHE A 29 1.86 10.79 -2.45
C PHE A 29 2.78 12.00 -2.66
N LEU A 30 4.07 11.77 -2.91
CA LEU A 30 5.04 12.85 -3.17
C LEU A 30 4.73 13.68 -4.42
N ARG A 31 3.97 13.14 -5.38
CA ARG A 31 3.50 13.86 -6.58
C ARG A 31 2.20 14.64 -6.36
N GLY A 32 1.68 14.66 -5.13
CA GLY A 32 0.51 15.46 -4.75
C GLY A 32 -0.82 14.70 -4.79
N HIS A 33 -0.81 13.36 -4.91
CA HIS A 33 -2.03 12.57 -4.76
C HIS A 33 -2.54 12.62 -3.31
N SER A 34 -3.86 12.60 -3.14
CA SER A 34 -4.49 12.69 -1.82
C SER A 34 -4.11 11.50 -0.94
N LEU A 35 -3.66 11.78 0.28
CA LEU A 35 -3.35 10.75 1.27
C LEU A 35 -4.55 9.86 1.58
N GLU A 36 -5.74 10.43 1.66
CA GLU A 36 -6.95 9.66 1.99
C GLU A 36 -7.37 8.74 0.84
N GLU A 37 -7.25 9.21 -0.41
CA GLU A 37 -7.53 8.39 -1.59
C GLU A 37 -6.56 7.22 -1.69
N LEU A 38 -5.25 7.47 -1.55
CA LEU A 38 -4.23 6.43 -1.57
C LEU A 38 -4.44 5.39 -0.46
N ARG A 39 -4.81 5.81 0.75
CA ARG A 39 -5.13 4.87 1.85
C ARG A 39 -6.29 3.96 1.51
N ARG A 40 -7.33 4.48 0.85
CA ARG A 40 -8.49 3.71 0.40
C ARG A 40 -8.12 2.74 -0.72
N ASP A 41 -7.27 3.16 -1.64
CA ASP A 41 -6.80 2.32 -2.76
C ASP A 41 -5.90 1.17 -2.31
N ILE A 42 -5.10 1.38 -1.25
CA ILE A 42 -4.25 0.33 -0.67
C ILE A 42 -5.08 -0.64 0.17
N ALA A 43 -6.04 -0.13 0.94
CA ALA A 43 -6.86 -0.92 1.85
C ALA A 43 -7.87 -1.78 1.09
N VAL A 44 -8.18 -2.96 1.65
CA VAL A 44 -9.37 -3.71 1.21
C VAL A 44 -10.57 -3.13 1.94
N SER A 45 -11.59 -2.71 1.20
CA SER A 45 -12.80 -2.14 1.81
C SER A 45 -13.50 -3.16 2.72
N GLY A 46 -14.10 -2.68 3.80
CA GLY A 46 -14.82 -3.54 4.75
C GLY A 46 -15.92 -4.37 4.09
N GLU A 47 -16.61 -3.80 3.09
CA GLU A 47 -17.63 -4.51 2.32
C GLU A 47 -17.06 -5.75 1.60
N VAL A 48 -15.88 -5.61 0.98
CA VAL A 48 -15.20 -6.72 0.29
C VAL A 48 -14.78 -7.79 1.31
N VAL A 49 -14.28 -7.39 2.48
CA VAL A 49 -13.93 -8.32 3.56
C VAL A 49 -15.17 -9.10 4.03
N THR A 50 -16.29 -8.43 4.29
CA THR A 50 -17.55 -9.07 4.68
C THR A 50 -18.06 -10.03 3.60
N ARG A 51 -17.96 -9.65 2.33
CA ARG A 51 -18.34 -10.54 1.21
C ARG A 51 -17.45 -11.79 1.17
N TRP A 52 -16.14 -11.64 1.34
CA TRP A 52 -15.22 -12.77 1.41
C TRP A 52 -15.50 -13.68 2.61
N GLN A 53 -15.78 -13.11 3.79
CA GLN A 53 -16.15 -13.88 4.98
C GLN A 53 -17.36 -14.78 4.76
N ARG A 54 -18.39 -14.29 4.05
CA ARG A 54 -19.56 -15.10 3.69
C ARG A 54 -19.18 -16.25 2.76
N LEU A 55 -18.32 -16.00 1.77
CA LEU A 55 -17.84 -17.02 0.83
C LEU A 55 -16.96 -18.08 1.51
N TRP A 56 -16.16 -17.72 2.52
CA TRP A 56 -15.33 -18.67 3.28
C TRP A 56 -16.14 -19.74 4.01
N GLY A 57 -17.36 -19.41 4.43
CA GLY A 57 -18.28 -20.38 5.04
C GLY A 57 -18.67 -21.51 4.08
N HIS A 58 -18.60 -21.26 2.77
CA HIS A 58 -18.89 -22.24 1.72
C HIS A 58 -17.63 -22.93 1.17
N GLU A 59 -16.50 -22.22 1.09
CA GLU A 59 -15.25 -22.74 0.51
C GLU A 59 -14.02 -22.47 1.42
N PRO A 60 -13.67 -23.42 2.31
CA PRO A 60 -12.61 -23.23 3.31
C PRO A 60 -11.22 -22.97 2.72
N HIS A 61 -10.96 -23.42 1.49
CA HIS A 61 -9.68 -23.25 0.82
C HIS A 61 -9.45 -21.79 0.34
N LEU A 62 -10.53 -21.02 0.13
CA LEU A 62 -10.45 -19.59 -0.21
C LEU A 62 -10.04 -18.75 1.01
N ARG A 63 -10.37 -19.20 2.21
CA ARG A 63 -10.07 -18.48 3.46
C ARG A 63 -8.60 -18.13 3.58
N ARG A 64 -7.70 -19.11 3.42
CA ARG A 64 -6.24 -18.88 3.54
C ARG A 64 -5.73 -17.87 2.51
N ARG A 65 -6.26 -17.91 1.29
CA ARG A 65 -5.85 -17.00 0.21
C ARG A 65 -6.32 -15.57 0.48
N CYS A 66 -7.55 -15.40 0.96
CA CYS A 66 -8.06 -14.10 1.32
C CYS A 66 -7.37 -13.54 2.57
N GLU A 67 -7.12 -14.35 3.60
CA GLU A 67 -6.33 -13.95 4.77
C GLU A 67 -4.92 -13.48 4.37
N HIS A 68 -4.28 -14.21 3.44
CA HIS A 68 -3.00 -13.81 2.89
C HIS A 68 -3.07 -12.44 2.18
N MET A 69 -4.08 -12.23 1.33
CA MET A 69 -4.30 -10.96 0.64
C MET A 69 -4.54 -9.81 1.63
N LEU A 70 -5.39 -10.02 2.64
CA LEU A 70 -5.69 -9.00 3.66
C LEU A 70 -4.43 -8.64 4.44
N ARG A 71 -3.68 -9.65 4.90
CA ARG A 71 -2.41 -9.42 5.60
C ARG A 71 -1.43 -8.62 4.74
N TYR A 72 -1.30 -8.99 3.47
CA TYR A 72 -0.44 -8.27 2.53
C TYR A 72 -0.87 -6.80 2.38
N ARG A 73 -2.16 -6.53 2.16
CA ARG A 73 -2.69 -5.16 2.02
C ARG A 73 -2.51 -4.33 3.29
N HIS A 74 -2.68 -4.94 4.46
CA HIS A 74 -2.37 -4.30 5.75
C HIS A 74 -0.88 -3.97 5.90
N GLN A 75 0.02 -4.86 5.47
CA GLN A 75 1.46 -4.60 5.49
C GLN A 75 1.84 -3.42 4.60
N VAL A 76 1.34 -3.39 3.35
CA VAL A 76 1.56 -2.26 2.42
C VAL A 76 1.07 -0.96 3.04
N LEU A 77 -0.16 -0.94 3.58
CA LEU A 77 -0.75 0.25 4.21
C LEU A 77 0.05 0.74 5.41
N ALA A 78 0.53 -0.17 6.26
CA ALA A 78 1.33 0.17 7.44
C ALA A 78 2.68 0.79 7.06
N ILE A 79 3.36 0.22 6.07
CA ILE A 79 4.63 0.74 5.55
C ILE A 79 4.40 2.13 4.94
N PHE A 80 3.40 2.26 4.07
CA PHE A 80 3.04 3.54 3.45
C PHE A 80 2.73 4.62 4.48
N ASN A 81 1.91 4.32 5.49
CA ASN A 81 1.59 5.27 6.57
C ASN A 81 2.83 5.70 7.36
N THR A 82 3.76 4.77 7.60
CA THR A 82 5.05 5.10 8.24
C THR A 82 5.86 6.07 7.40
N LEU A 83 6.00 5.81 6.10
CA LEU A 83 6.74 6.69 5.18
C LEU A 83 6.14 8.11 5.14
N VAL A 84 4.82 8.21 5.01
CA VAL A 84 4.11 9.50 5.03
C VAL A 84 4.31 10.23 6.36
N SER A 85 4.24 9.52 7.49
CA SER A 85 4.40 10.12 8.81
C SER A 85 5.82 10.68 9.00
N LEU A 86 6.83 9.97 8.52
CA LEU A 86 8.22 10.43 8.50
C LEU A 86 8.38 11.67 7.62
N GLU A 87 7.78 11.69 6.41
CA GLU A 87 7.85 12.84 5.50
C GLU A 87 7.22 14.09 6.10
N ILE A 88 6.04 13.95 6.71
CA ILE A 88 5.35 15.07 7.39
C ILE A 88 6.22 15.59 8.54
N ALA A 89 6.77 14.70 9.36
CA ALA A 89 7.66 15.09 10.46
C ALA A 89 8.91 15.83 9.93
N LEU A 90 9.57 15.30 8.90
CA LEU A 90 10.75 15.91 8.29
C LEU A 90 10.44 17.25 7.63
N SER A 91 9.28 17.38 7.00
CA SER A 91 8.81 18.63 6.39
C SER A 91 8.58 19.70 7.44
N HIS A 92 8.02 19.34 8.61
CA HIS A 92 7.87 20.26 9.73
C HIS A 92 9.20 20.75 10.31
N TRP A 93 10.26 19.94 10.25
CA TRP A 93 11.60 20.36 10.70
C TRP A 93 12.35 21.24 9.68
N ARG A 94 11.90 21.28 8.43
CA ARG A 94 12.58 21.99 7.34
C ARG A 94 12.06 23.44 7.16
N GLN A 95 11.06 23.84 7.97
CA GLN A 95 10.47 25.18 8.04
C GLN A 95 10.94 25.89 9.30
#